data_AF-A0A2M7E7U1-F1
#
_entry.id   AF-A0A2M7E7U1-F1
#
_cell.length_a   1.000
_cell.length_b   1.000
_cell.length_c   1.000
_cell.angle_alpha   90.00
_cell.angle_beta   90.00
_cell.angle_gamma   90.00
#
_symmetry.space_group_name_H-M   'P 1'
#
loop_
_entity.id
_entity.type
_entity.pdbx_description
1 polymer ?
#
loop_
_entity_poly.entity_id
_entity_poly.type
_entity_poly.pdbx_seq_one_letter_code
_entity_poly.pdbx_strand_id
1 'polypeptide(L)'
;MSAKTDKIRVGMIHCDLHAIYYATLIQKHNPYLLRKPEVCDTLEKVSNDVDLVFIADCNGDGSDHLKLATPSLKKGIPTFIDKPFADEVKDAIAIVRCAARRTVRRASM
;
A
#
# COMPACT_ATOMS: atom_id res chain seq x y z
N MET A 1 -14.77 2.42 19.41
CA MET A 1 -13.93 1.47 18.66
C MET A 1 -14.83 0.80 17.63
N SER A 2 -14.60 1.04 16.34
CA SER A 2 -15.45 0.49 15.27
C SER A 2 -15.28 -1.03 15.21
N ALA A 3 -16.37 -1.76 15.01
CA ALA A 3 -16.35 -3.22 14.85
C ALA A 3 -15.44 -3.58 13.66
N LYS A 4 -14.42 -4.42 13.90
CA LYS A 4 -13.55 -4.92 12.83
C LYS A 4 -14.39 -5.77 11.89
N THR A 5 -14.50 -5.34 10.64
CA THR A 5 -15.11 -6.13 9.56
C THR A 5 -14.14 -7.23 9.13
N ASP A 6 -14.65 -8.37 8.62
CA ASP A 6 -13.80 -9.44 8.03
C ASP A 6 -13.07 -9.03 6.74
N LYS A 7 -13.25 -7.77 6.29
CA LYS A 7 -12.63 -7.22 5.08
C LYS A 7 -11.37 -6.46 5.42
N ILE A 8 -10.30 -6.74 4.68
CA ILE A 8 -9.04 -5.97 4.70
C ILE A 8 -9.28 -4.66 3.97
N ARG A 9 -9.06 -3.53 4.64
CA ARG A 9 -9.13 -2.20 4.04
C ARG A 9 -7.77 -1.86 3.44
N VAL A 10 -7.75 -1.54 2.16
CA VAL A 10 -6.51 -1.33 1.40
C VAL A 10 -6.42 0.13 0.98
N GLY A 11 -5.34 0.80 1.38
CA GLY A 11 -4.93 2.07 0.79
C GLY A 11 -4.13 1.77 -0.47
N MET A 12 -4.43 2.44 -1.58
CA MET A 12 -3.72 2.23 -2.86
C MET A 12 -3.03 3.52 -3.29
N ILE A 13 -1.74 3.41 -3.63
CA ILE A 13 -0.90 4.52 -4.09
C ILE A 13 -0.62 4.32 -5.59
N HIS A 14 -0.67 5.44 -6.34
CA HIS A 14 -0.59 5.51 -7.81
C HIS A 14 -1.70 4.73 -8.52
N CYS A 15 -2.87 5.36 -8.69
CA CYS A 15 -4.04 4.80 -9.37
C CYS A 15 -3.87 4.73 -10.91
N ASP A 16 -2.81 4.09 -11.40
CA ASP A 16 -2.51 3.92 -12.81
C ASP A 16 -2.97 2.55 -13.37
N LEU A 17 -2.38 2.10 -14.49
CA LEU A 17 -2.67 0.82 -15.13
C LEU A 17 -2.46 -0.39 -14.19
N HIS A 18 -1.43 -0.34 -13.34
CA HIS A 18 -1.16 -1.41 -12.37
C HIS A 18 -2.22 -1.42 -11.28
N ALA A 19 -2.62 -0.26 -10.77
CA ALA A 19 -3.70 -0.17 -9.79
C ALA A 19 -5.02 -0.72 -10.35
N ILE A 20 -5.35 -0.46 -11.61
CA ILE A 20 -6.53 -1.04 -12.27
C ILE A 20 -6.41 -2.57 -12.31
N TYR A 21 -5.27 -3.10 -12.75
CA TYR A 21 -5.00 -4.54 -12.78
C TYR A 21 -5.18 -5.18 -11.40
N TYR A 22 -4.47 -4.69 -10.37
CA TYR A 22 -4.55 -5.25 -9.02
C TYR A 22 -5.91 -5.07 -8.36
N ALA A 23 -6.56 -3.92 -8.53
CA ALA A 23 -7.86 -3.68 -7.92
C ALA A 23 -8.91 -4.67 -8.42
N THR A 24 -8.86 -5.10 -9.69
CA THR A 24 -9.76 -6.14 -10.19
C THR A 24 -9.51 -7.52 -9.60
N LEU A 25 -8.29 -7.82 -9.16
CA LEU A 25 -7.92 -9.08 -8.51
C LEU A 25 -8.26 -9.09 -7.01
N ILE A 26 -8.14 -7.92 -6.35
CA ILE A 26 -8.32 -7.78 -4.90
C ILE A 26 -9.80 -7.55 -4.54
N GLN A 27 -10.56 -6.87 -5.39
CA GLN A 27 -11.99 -6.67 -5.16
C GLN A 27 -12.79 -7.89 -5.58
N LYS A 28 -13.87 -8.19 -4.85
CA LYS A 28 -14.90 -9.10 -5.33
C LYS A 28 -15.33 -8.62 -6.73
N HIS A 29 -15.39 -9.53 -7.70
CA HIS A 29 -15.76 -9.30 -9.11
C HIS A 29 -17.07 -8.49 -9.28
N ASN A 30 -16.99 -7.19 -8.99
CA ASN A 30 -18.08 -6.23 -8.99
C ASN A 30 -17.47 -4.86 -9.34
N PRO A 31 -17.57 -4.43 -10.60
CA PRO A 31 -16.92 -3.22 -11.08
C PRO A 31 -17.46 -1.93 -10.41
N TYR A 32 -18.63 -1.98 -9.75
CA TYR A 32 -19.17 -0.82 -9.04
C TYR A 32 -18.42 -0.49 -7.74
N LEU A 33 -17.68 -1.46 -7.17
CA LEU A 33 -16.86 -1.21 -5.98
C LEU A 33 -15.64 -0.33 -6.30
N LEU A 34 -15.14 -0.36 -7.54
CA LEU A 34 -14.08 0.51 -8.03
C LEU A 34 -14.50 1.98 -8.19
N ARG A 35 -15.81 2.28 -8.14
CA ARG A 35 -16.36 3.64 -8.32
C ARG A 35 -16.55 4.41 -7.01
N LYS A 36 -16.32 3.79 -5.86
CA LYS A 36 -16.46 4.42 -4.53
C LYS A 36 -15.16 4.55 -3.71
N PRO A 37 -13.96 4.71 -4.30
CA PRO A 37 -12.77 4.95 -3.48
C PRO A 37 -12.83 6.33 -2.85
N GLU A 38 -12.29 6.46 -1.65
CA GLU A 38 -11.97 7.76 -1.07
C GLU A 38 -10.62 8.23 -1.65
N VAL A 39 -10.64 9.33 -2.40
CA VAL A 39 -9.43 9.88 -3.01
C VAL A 39 -8.66 10.68 -1.95
N CYS A 40 -7.42 10.26 -1.70
CA CYS A 40 -6.49 10.99 -0.84
C CYS A 40 -5.64 11.96 -1.67
N ASP A 41 -5.43 13.16 -1.16
CA ASP A 41 -4.59 14.21 -1.76
C ASP A 41 -3.12 14.15 -1.31
N THR A 42 -2.80 13.29 -0.34
CA THR A 42 -1.48 13.18 0.30
C THR A 42 -1.15 11.72 0.63
N LEU A 43 0.13 11.37 0.58
CA LEU A 43 0.60 10.01 0.90
C LEU A 43 0.38 9.65 2.37
N GLU A 44 0.31 10.64 3.27
CA GLU A 44 0.02 10.41 4.67
C GLU A 44 -1.42 9.91 4.86
N LYS A 45 -2.38 10.50 4.14
CA LYS A 45 -3.81 10.17 4.29
C LYS A 45 -4.16 8.77 3.81
N VAL A 46 -3.49 8.26 2.77
CA VAL A 46 -3.74 6.90 2.24
C VAL A 46 -3.46 5.79 3.25
N SER A 47 -2.65 6.10 4.28
CA SER A 47 -2.29 5.18 5.35
C SER A 47 -3.19 5.31 6.59
N ASN A 48 -4.23 6.14 6.55
CA ASN A 48 -5.19 6.30 7.65
C ASN A 48 -6.30 5.26 7.52
N ASP A 49 -6.66 4.64 8.64
CA ASP A 49 -7.81 3.74 8.74
C ASP A 49 -7.83 2.59 7.71
N VAL A 50 -6.63 2.11 7.33
CA VAL A 50 -6.42 0.96 6.44
C VAL A 50 -5.62 -0.12 7.17
N ASP A 51 -5.80 -1.36 6.73
CA ASP A 51 -5.11 -2.53 7.28
C ASP A 51 -3.83 -2.86 6.49
N LEU A 52 -3.74 -2.41 5.23
CA LEU A 52 -2.63 -2.62 4.30
C LEU A 52 -2.52 -1.40 3.37
N VAL A 53 -1.31 -1.05 2.96
CA VAL A 53 -1.07 -0.16 1.81
C VAL A 53 -0.47 -0.94 0.66
N PHE A 54 -0.96 -0.70 -0.56
CA PHE A 54 -0.51 -1.32 -1.79
C PHE A 54 0.03 -0.22 -2.72
N ILE A 55 1.31 -0.29 -3.05
CA ILE A 55 1.97 0.61 -4.02
C ILE A 55 1.93 -0.08 -5.37
N ALA A 56 1.01 0.34 -6.22
CA ALA A 56 0.80 -0.19 -7.56
C ALA A 56 1.36 0.79 -8.59
N ASP A 57 2.66 1.06 -8.48
CA ASP A 57 3.34 2.08 -9.26
C ASP A 57 3.84 1.53 -10.60
N CYS A 58 3.49 2.22 -11.68
CA CYS A 58 3.89 1.88 -13.05
C CYS A 58 5.01 2.77 -13.58
N ASN A 59 5.77 3.48 -12.73
CA ASN A 59 6.92 4.30 -13.17
C ASN A 59 8.04 3.51 -13.87
N GLY A 60 8.12 2.19 -13.63
CA GLY A 60 8.99 1.25 -14.34
C GLY A 60 10.32 0.94 -13.67
N ASP A 61 10.77 1.73 -12.69
CA ASP A 61 12.08 1.59 -12.05
C ASP A 61 12.04 1.54 -10.50
N GLY A 62 10.96 1.97 -9.86
CA GLY A 62 10.83 1.98 -8.41
C GLY A 62 11.72 3.01 -7.69
N SER A 63 12.18 4.04 -8.41
CA SER A 63 13.05 5.11 -7.89
C SER A 63 12.42 5.95 -6.77
N ASP A 64 11.10 5.99 -6.68
CA ASP A 64 10.34 6.71 -5.66
C ASP A 64 9.69 5.80 -4.60
N HIS A 65 9.82 4.48 -4.70
CA HIS A 65 9.15 3.52 -3.82
C HIS A 65 9.48 3.73 -2.34
N LEU A 66 10.71 4.16 -2.00
CA LEU A 66 11.06 4.53 -0.63
C LEU A 66 10.20 5.69 -0.12
N LYS A 67 10.00 6.72 -0.94
CA LYS A 67 9.15 7.88 -0.60
C LYS A 67 7.69 7.44 -0.45
N LEU A 68 7.18 6.63 -1.37
CA LEU A 68 5.80 6.15 -1.36
C LEU A 68 5.51 5.23 -0.15
N ALA A 69 6.44 4.35 0.22
CA ALA A 69 6.29 3.40 1.32
C ALA A 69 6.54 4.01 2.70
N THR A 70 7.30 5.11 2.79
CA THR A 70 7.70 5.68 4.08
C THR A 70 6.50 6.03 4.99
N PRO A 71 5.42 6.67 4.53
CA PRO A 71 4.30 7.04 5.40
C PRO A 71 3.60 5.84 6.06
N SER A 72 3.35 4.77 5.29
CA SER A 72 2.67 3.57 5.78
C SER A 72 3.58 2.76 6.72
N LEU A 73 4.85 2.58 6.35
CA LEU A 73 5.84 1.91 7.18
C LEU A 73 6.09 2.66 8.49
N LYS A 74 6.19 4.01 8.45
CA LYS A 74 6.26 4.85 9.65
C LYS A 74 5.00 4.80 10.50
N LYS A 75 3.85 4.34 10.00
CA LYS A 75 2.65 4.08 10.81
C LYS A 75 2.56 2.63 11.29
N GLY A 76 3.47 1.76 10.85
CA GLY A 76 3.44 0.32 11.16
C GLY A 76 2.37 -0.44 10.38
N ILE A 77 1.89 0.14 9.29
CA ILE A 77 0.92 -0.49 8.40
C ILE A 77 1.68 -1.43 7.44
N PRO A 78 1.27 -2.70 7.31
CA PRO A 78 1.79 -3.58 6.27
C PRO A 78 1.76 -2.88 4.92
N THR A 79 2.86 -2.98 4.16
CA THR A 79 2.99 -2.31 2.86
C THR A 79 3.47 -3.30 1.82
N PHE A 80 2.68 -3.49 0.77
CA PHE A 80 3.07 -4.22 -0.42
C PHE A 80 3.61 -3.22 -1.46
N ILE A 81 4.72 -3.56 -2.10
CA ILE A 81 5.37 -2.75 -3.13
C ILE A 81 5.46 -3.62 -4.38
N ASP A 82 4.89 -3.13 -5.48
CA ASP A 82 5.00 -3.80 -6.77
C ASP A 82 6.45 -3.79 -7.31
N LYS A 83 6.72 -4.62 -8.31
CA LYS A 83 8.02 -4.73 -8.96
C LYS A 83 8.35 -3.47 -9.79
N PRO A 84 9.64 -3.09 -9.85
CA PRO A 84 10.75 -3.57 -9.01
C PRO A 84 10.67 -3.03 -7.58
N PHE A 85 11.24 -3.73 -6.60
CA PHE A 85 11.10 -3.33 -5.18
C PHE A 85 11.66 -1.93 -4.88
N ALA A 86 12.80 -1.58 -5.47
CA ALA A 86 13.41 -0.26 -5.49
C ALA A 86 14.44 -0.20 -6.64
N ASP A 87 14.80 1.00 -7.09
CA ASP A 87 15.84 1.20 -8.12
C ASP A 87 17.25 0.94 -7.55
N GLU A 88 17.52 1.42 -6.33
CA GLU A 88 18.80 1.23 -5.66
C GLU A 88 18.73 0.31 -4.42
N VAL A 89 19.81 -0.46 -4.20
CA VAL A 89 19.97 -1.35 -3.03
C VAL A 89 19.90 -0.56 -1.71
N LYS A 90 20.41 0.67 -1.67
CA LYS A 90 20.37 1.52 -0.47
C LYS A 90 18.93 1.81 -0.04
N ASP A 91 18.04 2.00 -1.01
CA ASP A 91 16.63 2.31 -0.79
C ASP A 91 15.86 1.05 -0.39
N ALA A 92 16.15 -0.08 -1.04
CA ALA A 92 15.64 -1.39 -0.61
C ALA A 92 15.97 -1.68 0.87
N ILE A 93 17.23 -1.46 1.28
CA ILE A 93 17.67 -1.61 2.67
C ILE A 93 16.93 -0.64 3.59
N ALA A 94 16.74 0.61 3.17
CA ALA A 94 16.01 1.60 3.96
C ALA A 94 14.55 1.20 4.19
N ILE A 95 13.87 0.69 3.17
CA ILE A 95 12.50 0.16 3.24
C ILE A 95 12.43 -0.98 4.26
N VAL A 96 13.28 -2.00 4.11
CA VAL A 96 13.28 -3.17 5.01
C VAL A 96 13.59 -2.78 6.46
N ARG A 97 14.56 -1.87 6.68
CA ARG A 97 14.87 -1.36 8.02
C ARG A 97 13.71 -0.57 8.62
N CYS A 98 13.00 0.21 7.81
CA CYS A 98 11.80 0.93 8.27
C CYS A 98 10.71 -0.06 8.70
N ALA A 99 10.47 -1.09 7.90
CA ALA A 99 9.52 -2.15 8.19
C ALA A 99 9.90 -2.96 9.45
N ALA A 100 11.18 -3.27 9.67
CA ALA A 100 11.62 -4.07 10.82
C ALA A 100 11.51 -3.33 12.17
N ARG A 101 11.64 -2.00 12.18
CA ARG A 101 11.59 -1.18 13.41
C ARG A 101 10.22 -1.17 14.08
N ARG A 102 9.17 -1.48 13.33
CA ARG A 102 7.82 -1.62 13.84
C ARG A 102 7.42 -3.04 13.53
N THR A 103 7.19 -3.90 14.52
CA THR A 103 6.61 -5.22 14.26
C THR A 103 5.30 -5.01 13.51
N VAL A 104 5.36 -5.08 12.17
CA VAL A 104 4.19 -5.06 11.31
C VAL A 104 3.40 -6.25 11.78
N ARG A 105 2.29 -5.99 12.48
CA ARG A 105 1.48 -7.04 13.10
C ARG A 105 1.17 -8.05 11.99
N ARG A 106 1.81 -9.23 12.05
CA ARG A 106 1.35 -10.39 11.30
C ARG A 106 -0.12 -10.51 11.66
N ALA A 107 -1.01 -10.52 10.67
CA ALA A 107 -2.42 -10.71 10.90
C ALA A 107 -2.57 -11.94 11.80
N SER A 108 -2.98 -11.71 13.05
CA SER A 108 -3.39 -12.78 13.94
C SER A 108 -4.68 -13.33 13.35
N MET A 109 -4.58 -14.51 12.73
CA MET A 109 -5.71 -15.40 12.47
C MET A 109 -6.39 -15.76 13.79
#